data_AF-X0WFC3-F1
#
_entry.id   AF-X0WFC3-F1
#
_cell.length_a   1.000
_cell.length_b   1.000
_cell.length_c   1.000
_cell.angle_alpha   90.00
_cell.angle_beta   90.00
_cell.angle_gamma   90.00
#
_symmetry.space_group_name_H-M   'P 1'
#
loop_
_entity.id
_entity.type
_entity.pdbx_description
1 polymer ?
#
loop_
_entity_poly.entity_id
_entity_poly.type
_entity_poly.pdbx_seq_one_letter_code
_entity_poly.pdbx_strand_id
1 'polypeptide(L)'
;MSKMINDTPSANDVLIGRGRRNLRHPGNQRYQSIIKSLKPEYDAAPKSLRGVYGKQIFNLIHNLSPPGRFLRKDKVSGSWIEVDHEEAVKRARQALRDTKKLVRTPAQKALFPSGEV
;
A
#
# COMPACT_ATOMS: atom_id res chain seq x y z
N MET A 1 1.65 2.00 22.44
CA MET A 1 1.05 0.65 22.49
C MET A 1 0.25 0.40 21.21
N SER A 2 0.47 -0.73 20.54
CA SER A 2 -0.34 -1.17 19.41
C SER A 2 -1.75 -1.52 19.90
N LYS A 3 -2.78 -0.89 19.31
CA LYS A 3 -4.18 -1.09 19.68
C LYS A 3 -4.62 -2.44 19.10
N MET A 4 -5.01 -3.39 19.96
CA MET A 4 -5.63 -4.64 19.49
C MET A 4 -7.00 -4.29 18.90
N ILE A 5 -7.21 -4.65 17.64
CA ILE A 5 -8.47 -4.41 16.95
C ILE A 5 -9.16 -5.76 16.82
N ASN A 6 -10.13 -6.04 17.69
CA ASN A 6 -11.01 -7.21 17.62
C ASN A 6 -12.05 -7.09 16.49
N ASP A 7 -11.71 -6.38 15.41
CA ASP A 7 -12.64 -6.05 14.34
C ASP A 7 -12.22 -6.78 13.07
N THR A 8 -13.21 -7.26 12.31
CA THR A 8 -12.97 -7.91 11.03
C THR A 8 -12.38 -6.87 10.07
N PRO A 9 -11.32 -7.17 9.32
CA PRO A 9 -10.76 -6.21 8.40
C PRO A 9 -11.80 -5.67 7.42
N SER A 10 -11.85 -4.36 7.29
CA SER A 10 -12.71 -3.68 6.33
C SER A 10 -12.14 -3.81 4.91
N ALA A 11 -12.94 -3.50 3.90
CA ALA A 11 -12.48 -3.49 2.51
C ALA A 11 -11.35 -2.49 2.22
N ASN A 12 -11.11 -1.49 3.09
CA ASN A 12 -10.04 -0.52 2.94
C ASN A 12 -8.73 -0.95 3.64
N ASP A 13 -8.78 -1.99 4.48
CA ASP A 13 -7.60 -2.47 5.21
C ASP A 13 -6.67 -3.30 4.32
N VAL A 14 -5.37 -3.07 4.47
CA VAL A 14 -4.30 -3.80 3.80
C VAL A 14 -3.81 -4.92 4.71
N LEU A 15 -4.03 -6.16 4.30
CA LEU A 15 -3.65 -7.36 5.03
C LEU A 15 -2.20 -7.76 4.68
N ILE A 16 -1.30 -7.57 5.64
CA ILE A 16 0.10 -8.00 5.57
C ILE A 16 0.16 -9.51 5.82
N GLY A 17 0.60 -10.25 4.80
CA GLY A 17 0.81 -11.69 4.88
C GLY A 17 0.98 -12.32 3.50
N ARG A 18 1.28 -13.62 3.48
CA ARG A 18 1.36 -14.41 2.24
C ARG A 18 0.06 -15.18 2.03
N GLY A 19 -0.28 -15.44 0.76
CA GLY A 19 -1.39 -16.33 0.37
C GLY A 19 -2.43 -15.66 -0.52
N ARG A 20 -3.16 -16.50 -1.29
CA ARG A 20 -4.15 -16.05 -2.28
C ARG A 20 -5.32 -15.28 -1.65
N ARG A 21 -5.73 -15.62 -0.43
CA ARG A 21 -6.82 -14.94 0.27
C ARG A 21 -6.52 -13.47 0.51
N ASN A 22 -5.36 -13.16 1.09
CA ASN A 22 -4.93 -11.78 1.33
C ASN A 22 -4.74 -11.03 0.03
N LEU A 23 -4.17 -11.69 -1.00
CA LEU A 23 -3.99 -11.08 -2.32
C LEU A 23 -5.30 -10.60 -2.95
N ARG A 24 -6.39 -11.35 -2.78
CA ARG A 24 -7.73 -11.01 -3.31
C ARG A 24 -8.52 -10.06 -2.41
N HIS A 25 -7.98 -9.68 -1.25
CA HIS A 25 -8.64 -8.72 -0.37
C HIS A 25 -8.78 -7.36 -1.07
N PRO A 26 -9.95 -6.68 -1.01
CA PRO A 26 -10.15 -5.41 -1.71
C PRO A 26 -9.09 -4.34 -1.38
N GLY A 27 -8.70 -4.23 -0.11
CA GLY A 27 -7.66 -3.29 0.31
C GLY A 27 -6.28 -3.62 -0.27
N ASN A 28 -5.94 -4.91 -0.42
CA ASN A 28 -4.70 -5.34 -1.06
C ASN A 28 -4.70 -5.09 -2.57
N GLN A 29 -5.84 -5.25 -3.24
CA GLN A 29 -5.99 -4.92 -4.65
C GLN A 29 -5.83 -3.42 -4.89
N ARG A 30 -6.46 -2.58 -4.05
CA ARG A 30 -6.30 -1.13 -4.07
C ARG A 30 -4.83 -0.73 -3.83
N TYR A 31 -4.22 -1.29 -2.79
CA TYR A 31 -2.80 -1.07 -2.46
C TYR A 31 -1.89 -1.41 -3.65
N GLN A 32 -2.12 -2.53 -4.33
CA GLN A 32 -1.39 -2.88 -5.55
C GLN A 32 -1.63 -1.91 -6.71
N SER A 33 -2.85 -1.42 -6.88
CA SER A 33 -3.16 -0.40 -7.89
C SER A 33 -2.37 0.89 -7.64
N ILE A 34 -2.34 1.37 -6.39
CA ILE A 34 -1.59 2.56 -5.98
C ILE A 34 -0.08 2.37 -6.20
N ILE A 35 0.48 1.20 -5.84
CA ILE A 35 1.89 0.90 -6.12
C ILE A 35 2.15 0.97 -7.61
N LYS A 36 1.29 0.35 -8.44
CA LYS A 36 1.46 0.34 -9.89
C LYS A 36 1.36 1.75 -10.49
N SER A 37 0.50 2.62 -9.98
CA SER A 37 0.40 3.99 -10.48
C SER A 37 1.61 4.85 -10.13
N LEU A 38 2.17 4.71 -8.92
CA LEU A 38 3.34 5.47 -8.46
C LEU A 38 4.69 4.89 -8.93
N LYS A 39 4.71 3.61 -9.32
CA LYS A 39 5.92 2.90 -9.74
C LYS A 39 6.73 3.61 -10.83
N PRO A 40 6.13 4.14 -11.91
CA PRO A 40 6.90 4.79 -12.96
C PRO A 40 7.61 6.06 -12.51
N GLU A 41 6.99 6.85 -11.63
CA GLU A 41 7.60 8.05 -11.04
C GLU A 41 8.71 7.66 -10.07
N TYR A 42 8.46 6.67 -9.21
CA TYR A 42 9.48 6.11 -8.30
C TYR A 42 10.72 5.59 -9.04
N ASP A 43 10.52 4.92 -10.19
CA ASP A 43 11.63 4.39 -10.99
C ASP A 43 12.45 5.50 -11.68
N ALA A 44 11.79 6.59 -12.08
CA ALA A 44 12.44 7.77 -12.66
C ALA A 44 13.12 8.65 -11.60
N ALA A 45 12.64 8.62 -10.35
CA ALA A 45 13.16 9.47 -9.27
C ALA A 45 14.60 9.10 -8.84
N PRO A 46 15.41 10.10 -8.47
CA PRO A 46 16.70 9.89 -7.80
C PRO A 46 16.56 9.07 -6.52
N LYS A 47 17.58 8.28 -6.17
CA LYS A 47 17.57 7.43 -4.97
C LYS A 47 17.27 8.22 -3.68
N SER A 48 17.73 9.47 -3.58
CA SER A 48 17.48 10.36 -2.43
C SER A 48 15.99 10.69 -2.24
N LEU A 49 15.23 10.83 -3.34
CA LEU A 49 13.81 11.21 -3.29
C LEU A 49 12.87 10.02 -3.17
N ARG A 50 13.35 8.79 -3.44
CA ARG A 50 12.53 7.56 -3.40
C ARG A 50 11.88 7.30 -2.03
N GLY A 51 12.42 7.87 -0.96
CA GLY A 51 11.86 7.76 0.39
C GLY A 51 10.43 8.29 0.52
N VAL A 52 10.04 9.30 -0.29
CA VAL A 52 8.74 9.97 -0.16
C VAL A 52 7.58 9.10 -0.63
N TYR A 53 7.78 8.25 -1.65
CA TYR A 53 6.72 7.41 -2.23
C TYR A 53 6.14 6.41 -1.23
N GLY A 54 6.95 5.91 -0.30
CA GLY A 54 6.44 5.03 0.76
C GLY A 54 5.43 5.75 1.68
N LYS A 55 5.73 7.00 2.04
CA LYS A 55 4.83 7.85 2.85
C LYS A 55 3.58 8.22 2.05
N GLN A 56 3.74 8.51 0.77
CA GLN A 56 2.62 8.82 -0.12
C GLN A 56 1.64 7.64 -0.22
N ILE A 57 2.13 6.41 -0.42
CA ILE A 57 1.28 5.21 -0.43
C ILE A 57 0.55 5.03 0.90
N PHE A 58 1.25 5.20 2.03
CA PHE A 58 0.64 5.10 3.35
C PHE A 58 -0.51 6.11 3.49
N ASN A 59 -0.26 7.39 3.18
CA ASN A 59 -1.26 8.46 3.27
C ASN A 59 -2.47 8.19 2.38
N LEU A 60 -2.27 7.67 1.16
CA LEU A 60 -3.36 7.34 0.24
C LEU A 60 -4.27 6.23 0.78
N ILE A 61 -3.75 5.29 1.56
CA ILE A 61 -4.55 4.25 2.22
C ILE A 61 -5.20 4.80 3.50
N HIS A 62 -4.45 5.55 4.30
CA HIS A 62 -4.93 6.07 5.58
C HIS A 62 -6.06 7.10 5.41
N ASN A 63 -6.00 7.91 4.36
CA ASN A 63 -6.98 8.96 4.07
C ASN A 63 -8.22 8.47 3.30
N LEU A 64 -8.41 7.15 3.16
CA LEU A 64 -9.66 6.60 2.64
C LEU A 64 -10.83 6.88 3.59
N SER A 65 -12.06 6.75 3.10
CA SER A 65 -13.26 6.81 3.92
C SER A 65 -14.06 5.51 3.77
N PRO A 66 -14.20 4.68 4.82
CA PRO A 66 -13.51 4.75 6.12
C PRO A 66 -11.97 4.60 5.99
N PRO A 67 -11.18 5.06 6.97
CA PRO A 67 -9.72 5.01 6.91
C PRO A 67 -9.20 3.59 6.75
N GLY A 68 -8.24 3.40 5.85
CA GLY A 68 -7.55 2.13 5.67
C GLY A 68 -6.40 1.98 6.64
N ARG A 69 -6.23 0.77 7.19
CA ARG A 69 -5.10 0.43 8.08
C ARG A 69 -4.23 -0.63 7.43
N PHE A 70 -3.00 -0.76 7.91
CA PHE A 70 -2.14 -1.88 7.57
C PHE A 70 -2.22 -2.90 8.72
N LEU A 71 -2.76 -4.07 8.44
CA LEU A 71 -3.05 -5.08 9.45
C LEU A 71 -2.15 -6.29 9.28
N ARG A 72 -1.57 -6.78 10.37
CA ARG A 72 -0.84 -8.04 10.45
C ARG A 72 -1.63 -9.02 11.30
N LYS A 73 -1.77 -10.25 10.83
CA LYS A 73 -2.38 -11.32 11.63
C LYS A 73 -1.39 -11.78 12.68
N ASP A 74 -1.80 -11.73 13.95
CA ASP A 74 -1.05 -12.32 15.04
C ASP A 74 -1.09 -13.84 14.93
N LYS A 75 0.06 -14.48 15.14
CA LYS A 75 0.18 -15.94 14.97
C LYS A 75 -0.36 -16.72 16.16
N VAL A 76 -0.37 -16.10 17.34
CA VAL A 76 -0.78 -16.75 18.59
C VAL A 76 -2.28 -16.62 18.78
N SER A 77 -2.80 -15.38 18.77
CA SER A 77 -4.23 -15.10 18.97
C SER A 77 -5.06 -15.26 17.70
N GLY A 78 -4.46 -15.18 16.51
CA GLY A 78 -5.18 -15.13 15.25
C GLY A 78 -5.87 -13.79 14.95
N SER A 79 -5.76 -12.81 15.85
CA SER A 79 -6.36 -11.48 15.71
C SER A 79 -5.57 -10.59 14.74
N TRP A 80 -6.21 -9.55 14.23
CA TRP A 80 -5.55 -8.54 13.40
C TRP A 80 -5.01 -7.40 14.27
N ILE A 81 -3.75 -7.06 14.04
CA ILE A 81 -3.06 -5.98 14.74
C ILE A 81 -2.66 -4.94 13.69
N GLU A 82 -3.04 -3.69 13.93
CA GLU A 82 -2.55 -2.58 13.12
C GLU A 82 -1.04 -2.41 13.33
N VAL A 83 -0.29 -2.37 12.23
CA VAL A 83 1.15 -2.08 12.28
C VAL A 83 1.37 -0.58 12.40
N ASP A 84 2.51 -0.20 12.95
CA ASP A 84 2.87 1.21 13.07
C ASP A 84 3.13 1.86 11.69
N HIS A 85 3.15 3.18 11.70
CA HIS A 85 3.40 3.99 10.52
C HIS A 85 4.74 3.64 9.85
N GLU A 86 5.80 3.41 10.63
CA GLU A 86 7.12 3.10 10.09
C GLU A 86 7.16 1.74 9.38
N GLU A 87 6.57 0.70 9.97
CA GLU A 87 6.47 -0.61 9.35
C GLU A 87 5.61 -0.54 8.09
N ALA A 88 4.48 0.19 8.12
CA ALA A 88 3.62 0.37 6.95
C ALA A 88 4.36 1.06 5.78
N VAL A 89 5.07 2.16 6.05
CA VAL A 89 5.88 2.87 5.04
C VAL A 89 7.00 1.99 4.50
N LYS A 90 7.68 1.22 5.37
CA LYS A 90 8.73 0.27 4.97
C LYS A 90 8.16 -0.81 4.04
N ARG A 91 6.97 -1.33 4.33
CA ARG A 91 6.26 -2.29 3.46
C ARG A 91 5.93 -1.69 2.11
N ALA A 92 5.44 -0.45 2.06
CA ALA A 92 5.16 0.27 0.82
C ALA A 92 6.42 0.45 -0.06
N ARG A 93 7.54 0.86 0.54
CA ARG A 93 8.83 0.99 -0.15
C ARG A 93 9.32 -0.35 -0.71
N GLN A 94 9.22 -1.40 0.10
CA GLN A 94 9.63 -2.74 -0.34
C GLN A 94 8.76 -3.21 -1.51
N ALA A 95 7.44 -3.00 -1.45
CA ALA A 95 6.54 -3.37 -2.53
C ALA A 95 6.83 -2.60 -3.84
N LEU A 96 7.17 -1.31 -3.77
CA LEU A 96 7.64 -0.54 -4.93
C LEU A 96 8.93 -1.10 -5.53
N ARG A 97 9.86 -1.57 -4.68
CA ARG A 97 11.13 -2.18 -5.11
C ARG A 97 10.90 -3.53 -5.80
N ASP A 98 10.01 -4.35 -5.25
CA ASP A 98 9.73 -5.71 -5.72
C ASP A 98 8.81 -5.73 -6.95
N THR A 99 8.03 -4.66 -7.16
CA THR A 99 7.20 -4.51 -8.36
C THR A 99 8.10 -4.38 -9.58
N LYS A 100 7.88 -5.27 -10.57
CA LYS A 100 8.61 -5.22 -11.85
C LYS A 100 8.32 -3.90 -12.57
N LYS A 101 9.28 -3.43 -13.38
CA LYS A 101 9.06 -2.26 -14.25
C LYS A 101 7.81 -2.51 -15.09
N LEU A 102 6.83 -1.61 -14.98
CA LEU A 102 5.66 -1.65 -15.84
C LEU A 102 6.08 -1.14 -17.22
N VAL A 103 5.87 -1.95 -18.25
CA VAL A 103 5.91 -1.46 -19.63
C VAL A 103 4.66 -0.58 -19.77
N ARG A 104 4.86 0.74 -19.92
CA ARG A 104 3.75 1.70 -20.03
C ARG A 104 2.90 1.34 -21.25
N THR A 105 1.65 0.97 -21.05
CA THR A 105 0.65 0.93 -22.13
C THR A 105 -0.07 2.29 -22.21
N PRO A 106 -0.54 2.72 -23.40
CA PRO A 106 -1.14 4.04 -23.60
C PRO A 106 -2.29 4.38 -22.64
N ALA A 107 -3.06 3.37 -22.21
CA ALA A 107 -4.20 3.52 -21.32
C ALA A 107 -3.86 4.04 -19.91
N GLN A 108 -2.65 3.79 -19.40
CA GLN A 108 -2.26 4.19 -18.04
C GLN A 108 -1.95 5.69 -17.92
N LYS A 109 -1.68 6.37 -19.04
CA LYS A 109 -1.37 7.81 -19.09
C LYS A 109 -2.61 8.70 -18.88
N ALA A 110 -3.80 8.15 -19.12
CA ALA A 110 -5.06 8.90 -19.08
C ALA A 110 -5.73 8.94 -17.69
N LEU A 111 -5.39 8.03 -16.78
CA LEU A 111 -6.13 7.89 -15.52
C LEU A 111 -5.77 8.96 -14.48
N PHE A 112 -4.56 9.53 -14.54
CA PHE A 112 -4.12 10.63 -13.70
C PHE A 112 -3.14 11.50 -14.49
N PRO A 113 -3.60 12.57 -15.17
CA PRO A 113 -2.70 13.45 -15.90
C PRO A 113 -1.71 14.08 -14.92
N SER A 114 -0.43 13.98 -15.25
CA SER A 114 0.64 14.60 -14.48
C SER A 114 0.46 16.12 -14.51
N GLY A 115 0.00 16.68 -13.40
CA GLY A 115 0.03 18.12 -13.15
C GLY A 115 -1.35 18.76 -13.09
N GLU A 116 -1.87 18.91 -11.88
CA GLU A 116 -2.31 20.22 -11.42
C GLU A 116 -1.55 20.51 -10.11
N VAL A 117 -1.08 21.74 -10.02
CA VAL A 117 -0.06 22.31 -9.11
C VAL A 117 -0.45 22.34 -7.64
#